data_AF-A0A813KWG7-F1
#
_entry.id   AF-A0A813KWG7-F1
#
_cell.length_a   1.000
_cell.length_b   1.000
_cell.length_c   1.000
_cell.angle_alpha   90.00
_cell.angle_beta   90.00
_cell.angle_gamma   90.00
#
_symmetry.space_group_name_H-M   'P 1'
#
loop_
_entity.id
_entity.type
_entity.pdbx_description
1 polymer ?
#
loop_
_entity_poly.entity_id
_entity_poly.type
_entity_poly.pdbx_seq_one_letter_code
_entity_poly.pdbx_strand_id
1 'polypeptide(L)'
;MVFLDKLCIDQQNEDRKEKGILSLAGFLEISDELVILWSPSYFGRLWCTYELASWLRFSQLNDITVMPIHLSPVILCIAFSMWGTILCYIEALSVAYSVAGSHKVDLAGLFWGSLCITVGAILPTHISRHLAQSLGSLPEQLEHFSIREAKSFCCSHNHVHPETQEHLPCDRRLIFDMLEQWQYHFSNNRRAYASSLDSFDFHVRQKLKPWILRNIGGAEVPFSLLLATTCVPFLCWTLSCIPAVLKLGGLPAFRLGLEAALCSIVLGPCVPKFILEISAAGVDCKDPGRGDLLFTVLKSTAFVVLTSLLWASIHLPLTMPEHVGWQLASAAGLVALTIAILRRPSCRFPRT
;
A
#
# COMPACT_ATOMS: atom_id res chain seq x y z
N MET A 1 -0.32 -10.12 -21.41
CA MET A 1 0.60 -9.16 -22.08
C MET A 1 0.38 -7.81 -21.43
N VAL A 2 1.39 -6.96 -21.29
CA VAL A 2 1.24 -5.62 -20.68
C VAL A 2 1.66 -4.58 -21.70
N PHE A 3 0.80 -3.58 -21.94
CA PHE A 3 1.14 -2.40 -22.72
C PHE A 3 1.58 -1.29 -21.76
N LEU A 4 2.75 -0.72 -21.99
CA LEU A 4 3.26 0.43 -21.23
C LEU A 4 3.62 1.52 -22.23
N ASP A 5 2.86 2.61 -22.21
CA ASP A 5 2.95 3.75 -23.13
C ASP A 5 4.40 4.15 -23.46
N LYS A 6 5.20 4.36 -22.42
CA LYS A 6 6.58 4.84 -22.52
C LYS A 6 7.54 3.85 -23.20
N LEU A 7 7.19 2.56 -23.21
CA LEU A 7 7.98 1.50 -23.84
C LEU A 7 7.44 1.11 -25.21
N CYS A 8 6.12 1.21 -25.40
CA CYS A 8 5.45 0.76 -26.62
C CYS A 8 5.32 1.86 -27.67
N ILE A 9 5.32 3.13 -27.26
CA ILE A 9 5.29 4.28 -28.17
C ILE A 9 6.72 4.80 -28.32
N ASP A 10 7.15 4.96 -29.57
CA ASP A 10 8.46 5.50 -29.92
C ASP A 10 8.62 6.90 -29.31
N GLN A 11 9.56 7.05 -28.36
CA GLN A 11 9.80 8.31 -27.65
C GLN A 11 10.79 9.22 -28.38
N GLN A 12 11.44 8.73 -29.44
CA GLN A 12 12.51 9.44 -30.15
C GLN A 12 12.07 9.92 -31.53
N ASN A 13 11.23 9.15 -32.22
CA ASN A 13 10.73 9.50 -33.54
C ASN A 13 9.33 10.12 -33.44
N GLU A 14 9.22 11.43 -33.67
CA GLU A 14 7.96 12.18 -33.52
C GLU A 14 6.83 11.65 -34.42
N ASP A 15 7.09 11.26 -35.67
CA ASP A 15 6.06 10.73 -36.56
C ASP A 15 5.48 9.40 -36.05
N ARG A 16 6.34 8.55 -35.48
CA ARG A 16 5.93 7.28 -34.86
C ARG A 16 5.26 7.49 -33.52
N LYS A 17 5.71 8.49 -32.75
CA LYS A 17 5.08 8.92 -31.50
C LYS A 17 3.66 9.38 -31.75
N GLU A 18 3.46 10.25 -32.74
CA GLU A 18 2.13 10.73 -33.16
C GLU A 18 1.23 9.54 -33.55
N LYS A 19 1.69 8.66 -34.43
CA LYS A 19 0.94 7.43 -34.78
C LYS A 19 0.61 6.58 -33.56
N GLY A 20 1.55 6.46 -32.63
CA GLY A 20 1.36 5.78 -31.34
C GLY A 20 0.23 6.41 -30.52
N ILE A 21 0.25 7.74 -30.33
CA ILE A 21 -0.78 8.50 -29.61
C ILE A 21 -2.16 8.31 -30.26
N LEU A 22 -2.22 8.39 -31.60
CA LEU A 22 -3.45 8.22 -32.37
C LEU A 22 -4.00 6.79 -32.25
N SER A 23 -3.13 5.80 -32.13
CA SER A 23 -3.49 4.38 -32.00
C SER A 23 -3.82 3.94 -30.56
N LEU A 24 -3.49 4.75 -29.55
CA LEU A 24 -3.60 4.39 -28.13
C LEU A 24 -5.01 3.90 -27.75
N ALA A 25 -6.03 4.58 -28.24
CA ALA A 25 -7.43 4.23 -28.01
C ALA A 25 -7.76 2.80 -28.48
N GLY A 26 -7.21 2.36 -29.62
CA GLY A 26 -7.42 1.01 -30.14
C GLY A 26 -6.72 -0.07 -29.31
N PHE A 27 -5.54 0.24 -28.74
CA PHE A 27 -4.87 -0.69 -27.81
C PHE A 27 -5.66 -0.84 -26.50
N LEU A 28 -6.20 0.26 -25.99
CA LEU A 28 -7.00 0.24 -24.77
C LEU A 28 -8.35 -0.46 -24.96
N GLU A 29 -8.96 -0.37 -26.15
CA GLU A 29 -10.21 -1.06 -26.48
C GLU A 29 -10.08 -2.59 -26.41
N ILE A 30 -8.92 -3.15 -26.79
CA ILE A 30 -8.67 -4.60 -26.76
C ILE A 30 -8.03 -5.08 -25.45
N SER A 31 -7.80 -4.18 -24.49
CA SER A 31 -7.16 -4.50 -23.22
C SER A 31 -8.20 -4.93 -22.18
N ASP A 32 -7.89 -5.95 -21.38
CA ASP A 32 -8.81 -6.48 -20.37
C ASP A 32 -8.96 -5.57 -19.14
N GLU A 33 -7.90 -4.83 -18.78
CA GLU A 33 -7.83 -4.03 -17.54
C GLU A 33 -6.91 -2.81 -17.72
N LEU A 34 -7.28 -1.68 -17.09
CA LEU A 34 -6.41 -0.51 -16.97
C LEU A 34 -5.83 -0.41 -15.56
N VAL A 35 -4.51 -0.61 -15.44
CA VAL A 35 -3.78 -0.45 -14.17
C VAL A 35 -3.19 0.96 -14.07
N ILE A 36 -3.78 1.78 -13.21
CA ILE A 36 -3.32 3.14 -12.90
C ILE A 36 -2.29 3.10 -11.76
N LEU A 37 -1.02 3.33 -12.10
CA LEU A 37 0.03 3.57 -11.12
C LEU A 37 -0.07 5.01 -10.60
N TRP A 38 -0.90 5.21 -9.58
CA TRP A 38 -1.25 6.52 -9.08
C TRP A 38 -0.10 7.16 -8.28
N SER A 39 0.18 8.43 -8.62
CA SER A 39 1.04 9.34 -7.89
C SER A 39 0.29 10.66 -7.67
N PRO A 40 0.74 11.53 -6.74
CA PRO A 40 0.11 12.85 -6.54
C PRO A 40 0.06 13.73 -7.80
N SER A 41 0.87 13.43 -8.82
CA SER A 41 0.88 14.16 -10.10
C SER A 41 0.11 13.46 -11.22
N TYR A 42 -0.47 12.27 -10.99
CA TYR A 42 -1.13 11.48 -12.04
C TYR A 42 -2.19 12.27 -12.80
N PHE A 43 -3.15 12.86 -12.07
CA PHE A 43 -4.23 13.65 -12.67
C PHE A 43 -3.78 15.01 -13.21
N GLY A 44 -2.55 15.42 -12.92
CA GLY A 44 -1.93 16.61 -13.49
C GLY A 44 -1.10 16.34 -14.75
N ARG A 45 -0.99 15.09 -15.22
CA ARG A 45 -0.22 14.72 -16.43
C ARG A 45 -1.15 14.44 -17.59
N LEU A 46 -0.96 15.16 -18.70
CA LEU A 46 -1.87 15.10 -19.85
C LEU A 46 -1.95 13.71 -20.51
N TRP A 47 -0.82 13.00 -20.60
CA TRP A 47 -0.79 11.65 -21.16
C TRP A 47 -1.60 10.66 -20.32
N CYS A 48 -1.42 10.68 -19.00
CA CYS A 48 -2.17 9.82 -18.08
C CYS A 48 -3.68 10.12 -18.10
N THR A 49 -4.06 11.39 -18.22
CA THR A 49 -5.48 11.77 -18.32
C THR A 49 -6.07 11.41 -19.68
N TYR A 50 -5.27 11.43 -20.75
CA TYR A 50 -5.67 10.96 -22.08
C TYR A 50 -5.87 9.44 -22.12
N GLU A 51 -4.99 8.64 -21.52
CA GLU A 51 -5.19 7.19 -21.33
C GLU A 51 -6.50 6.89 -20.61
N LEU A 52 -6.74 7.60 -19.50
CA LEU A 52 -7.97 7.49 -18.74
C LEU A 52 -9.20 7.90 -19.58
N ALA A 53 -9.13 8.99 -20.33
CA ALA A 53 -10.22 9.41 -21.22
C ALA A 53 -10.51 8.37 -22.31
N SER A 54 -9.45 7.80 -22.87
CA SER A 54 -9.53 6.75 -23.89
C SER A 54 -10.17 5.48 -23.33
N TRP A 55 -9.80 5.07 -22.11
CA TRP A 55 -10.39 3.92 -21.44
C TRP A 55 -11.88 4.11 -21.16
N LEU A 56 -12.25 5.27 -20.58
CA LEU A 56 -13.63 5.60 -20.25
C LEU A 56 -14.56 5.69 -21.49
N ARG A 57 -13.98 5.64 -22.70
CA ARG A 57 -14.75 5.58 -23.95
C ARG A 57 -15.30 4.20 -24.27
N PHE A 58 -14.57 3.15 -23.97
CA PHE A 58 -14.93 1.80 -24.41
C PHE A 58 -15.27 0.89 -23.24
N SER A 59 -14.66 1.15 -22.08
CA SER A 59 -14.63 0.22 -20.96
C SER A 59 -15.36 0.74 -19.73
N GLN A 60 -15.64 -0.17 -18.80
CA GLN A 60 -16.32 0.15 -17.55
C GLN A 60 -15.32 0.57 -16.47
N LEU A 61 -15.82 1.24 -15.43
CA LEU A 61 -15.02 1.62 -14.28
C LEU A 61 -14.52 0.40 -13.48
N ASN A 62 -15.23 -0.73 -13.53
CA ASN A 62 -14.89 -1.93 -12.76
C ASN A 62 -13.60 -2.61 -13.22
N ASP A 63 -13.18 -2.32 -14.45
CA ASP A 63 -11.98 -2.88 -15.08
C ASP A 63 -10.77 -1.94 -14.91
N ILE A 64 -10.88 -0.95 -14.02
CA ILE A 64 -9.77 -0.09 -13.60
C ILE A 64 -9.23 -0.63 -12.29
N THR A 65 -7.91 -0.77 -12.18
CA THR A 65 -7.22 -0.98 -10.90
C THR A 65 -6.32 0.19 -10.64
N VAL A 66 -6.41 0.79 -9.45
CA VAL A 66 -5.55 1.92 -9.08
C VAL A 66 -4.62 1.52 -7.96
N MET A 67 -3.31 1.65 -8.21
CA MET A 67 -2.25 1.26 -7.28
C MET A 67 -1.37 2.47 -6.95
N PRO A 68 -1.35 2.94 -5.70
CA PRO A 68 -0.45 4.02 -5.29
C PRO A 68 1.02 3.60 -5.42
N ILE A 69 1.85 4.37 -6.13
CA ILE A 69 3.27 4.02 -6.34
C ILE A 69 4.09 3.97 -5.05
N HIS A 70 3.69 4.74 -4.04
CA HIS A 70 4.34 4.77 -2.72
C HIS A 70 3.96 3.56 -1.86
N LEU A 71 3.05 2.69 -2.32
CA LEU A 71 2.70 1.47 -1.61
C LEU A 71 3.87 0.46 -1.58
N SER A 72 4.59 0.31 -2.69
CA SER A 72 5.73 -0.62 -2.78
C SER A 72 6.83 -0.35 -1.73
N PRO A 73 7.37 0.88 -1.58
CA PRO A 73 8.36 1.15 -0.53
C PRO A 73 7.79 0.99 0.88
N VAL A 74 6.50 1.28 1.12
CA VAL A 74 5.84 1.02 2.40
C VAL A 74 5.91 -0.48 2.73
N ILE A 75 5.49 -1.34 1.81
CA ILE A 75 5.46 -2.78 2.01
C ILE A 75 6.87 -3.34 2.22
N LEU A 76 7.84 -2.90 1.40
CA LEU A 76 9.22 -3.32 1.56
C LEU A 76 9.79 -2.88 2.92
N CYS A 77 9.56 -1.64 3.35
CA CYS A 77 10.01 -1.18 4.65
C CYS A 77 9.35 -1.95 5.80
N ILE A 78 8.04 -2.21 5.73
CA ILE A 78 7.34 -3.04 6.70
C ILE A 78 7.98 -4.44 6.75
N ALA A 79 8.21 -5.07 5.60
CA ALA A 79 8.83 -6.38 5.52
C ALA A 79 10.22 -6.35 6.17
N PHE A 80 11.13 -5.48 5.72
CA PHE A 80 12.48 -5.38 6.26
C PHE A 80 12.51 -5.07 7.76
N SER A 81 11.65 -4.17 8.24
CA SER A 81 11.54 -3.86 9.68
C SER A 81 11.09 -5.08 10.48
N MET A 82 10.13 -5.85 9.97
CA MET A 82 9.70 -7.09 10.61
C MET A 82 10.81 -8.14 10.61
N TRP A 83 11.50 -8.33 9.50
CA TRP A 83 12.67 -9.22 9.41
C TRP A 83 13.76 -8.84 10.42
N GLY A 84 14.15 -7.56 10.46
CA GLY A 84 15.15 -7.07 11.39
C GLY A 84 14.74 -7.28 12.84
N THR A 85 13.47 -7.04 13.16
CA THR A 85 12.92 -7.24 14.51
C THR A 85 12.97 -8.71 14.93
N ILE A 86 12.60 -9.63 14.04
CA ILE A 86 12.65 -11.08 14.30
C ILE A 86 14.09 -11.54 14.54
N LEU A 87 15.04 -11.10 13.71
CA LEU A 87 16.45 -11.45 13.86
C LEU A 87 17.03 -10.93 15.17
N CYS A 88 16.80 -9.65 15.49
CA CYS A 88 17.23 -9.07 16.76
C CYS A 88 16.63 -9.81 17.96
N TYR A 89 15.39 -10.27 17.86
CA TYR A 89 14.74 -11.04 18.90
C TYR A 89 15.37 -12.42 19.10
N ILE A 90 15.65 -13.15 18.01
CA ILE A 90 16.31 -14.46 18.06
C ILE A 90 17.69 -14.33 18.72
N GLU A 91 18.45 -13.30 18.37
CA GLU A 91 19.75 -13.04 18.99
C GLU A 91 19.63 -12.63 20.47
N ALA A 92 18.62 -11.82 20.82
CA ALA A 92 18.38 -11.49 22.22
C ALA A 92 18.04 -12.74 23.06
N LEU A 93 17.25 -13.66 22.51
CA LEU A 93 16.96 -14.94 23.16
C LEU A 93 18.22 -15.82 23.25
N SER A 94 19.01 -15.92 22.19
CA SER A 94 20.24 -16.74 22.18
C SER A 94 21.22 -16.28 23.27
N VAL A 95 21.41 -14.96 23.40
CA VAL A 95 22.23 -14.34 24.44
C VAL A 95 21.65 -14.61 25.82
N ALA A 96 20.35 -14.40 26.02
CA ALA A 96 19.68 -14.65 27.30
C ALA A 96 19.86 -16.10 27.75
N TYR A 97 19.69 -17.08 26.85
CA TYR A 97 19.93 -18.49 27.15
C TYR A 97 21.40 -18.78 27.49
N SER A 98 22.35 -18.13 26.80
CA SER A 98 23.79 -18.34 27.01
C SER A 98 24.28 -17.78 28.35
N VAL A 99 23.71 -16.67 28.81
CA VAL A 99 24.11 -15.96 30.04
C VAL A 99 23.38 -16.51 31.26
N ALA A 100 22.10 -16.89 31.12
CA ALA A 100 21.26 -17.10 32.28
C ALA A 100 21.59 -18.38 33.04
N GLY A 101 21.96 -19.50 32.40
CA GLY A 101 22.20 -20.81 33.05
C GLY A 101 21.10 -21.29 34.03
N SER A 102 19.98 -20.57 34.12
CA SER A 102 19.00 -20.60 35.20
C SER A 102 17.71 -19.95 34.71
N HIS A 103 16.57 -20.51 35.12
CA HIS A 103 15.21 -20.23 34.63
C HIS A 103 14.64 -18.83 34.92
N LYS A 104 15.48 -17.81 35.17
CA LYS A 104 14.97 -16.45 35.37
C LYS A 104 14.77 -15.79 34.01
N VAL A 105 13.54 -15.34 33.78
CA VAL A 105 13.17 -14.53 32.61
C VAL A 105 14.11 -13.33 32.54
N ASP A 106 14.92 -13.27 31.49
CA ASP A 106 15.89 -12.19 31.31
C ASP A 106 15.15 -10.90 30.89
N LEU A 107 14.98 -9.99 31.85
CA LEU A 107 14.41 -8.67 31.63
C LEU A 107 15.19 -7.89 30.55
N ALA A 108 16.49 -8.15 30.37
CA ALA A 108 17.30 -7.51 29.34
C ALA A 108 16.87 -7.95 27.93
N GLY A 109 16.61 -9.25 27.71
CA GLY A 109 16.09 -9.77 26.44
C GLY A 109 14.74 -9.17 26.06
N LEU A 110 13.82 -9.05 27.03
CA LEU A 110 12.52 -8.38 26.83
C LEU A 110 12.69 -6.89 26.47
N PHE A 111 13.59 -6.20 27.15
CA PHE A 111 13.88 -4.79 26.88
C PHE A 111 14.45 -4.58 25.47
N TRP A 112 15.45 -5.37 25.08
CA TRP A 112 16.05 -5.27 23.75
C TRP A 112 15.07 -5.64 22.63
N GLY A 113 14.26 -6.69 22.81
CA GLY A 113 13.20 -7.03 21.87
C GLY A 113 12.21 -5.89 21.69
N SER A 114 11.73 -5.29 22.79
CA SER A 114 10.85 -4.13 22.76
C SER A 114 11.48 -2.92 22.04
N LEU A 115 12.76 -2.64 22.28
CA LEU A 115 13.46 -1.55 21.61
C LEU A 115 13.56 -1.78 20.10
N CYS A 116 13.92 -2.99 19.67
CA CYS A 116 14.01 -3.33 18.25
C CYS A 116 12.67 -3.22 17.53
N ILE A 117 11.57 -3.70 18.15
CA ILE A 117 10.21 -3.51 17.61
C ILE A 117 9.90 -2.02 17.45
N THR A 118 10.21 -1.22 18.48
CA THR A 118 9.91 0.22 18.48
C THR A 118 10.66 0.92 17.36
N VAL A 119 11.98 0.73 17.27
CA VAL A 119 12.83 1.34 16.24
C VAL A 119 12.43 0.85 14.84
N GLY A 120 12.16 -0.45 14.70
CA GLY A 120 11.70 -1.05 13.45
C GLY A 120 10.37 -0.48 12.95
N ALA A 121 9.46 -0.11 13.85
CA ALA A 121 8.15 0.44 13.49
C ALA A 121 8.20 1.92 13.03
N ILE A 122 9.22 2.69 13.43
CA ILE A 122 9.29 4.14 13.14
C ILE A 122 9.36 4.42 11.63
N LEU A 123 10.29 3.79 10.92
CA LEU A 123 10.52 4.05 9.49
C LEU A 123 9.31 3.68 8.62
N PRO A 124 8.71 2.48 8.75
CA PRO A 124 7.48 2.13 8.05
C PRO A 124 6.33 3.09 8.34
N THR A 125 6.15 3.51 9.59
CA THR A 125 5.07 4.44 9.97
C THR A 125 5.24 5.80 9.31
N HIS A 126 6.49 6.31 9.26
CA HIS A 126 6.82 7.57 8.59
C HIS A 126 6.53 7.51 7.08
N ILE A 127 6.98 6.46 6.38
CA ILE A 127 6.73 6.32 4.93
C ILE A 127 5.25 6.09 4.65
N SER A 128 4.58 5.26 5.47
CA SER A 128 3.13 5.01 5.37
C SER A 128 2.32 6.28 5.57
N ARG A 129 2.79 7.21 6.41
CA ARG A 129 2.16 8.52 6.56
C ARG A 129 2.25 9.36 5.29
N HIS A 130 3.40 9.39 4.63
CA HIS A 130 3.53 10.10 3.35
C HIS A 130 2.55 9.54 2.31
N LEU A 131 2.38 8.20 2.27
CA LEU A 131 1.34 7.57 1.44
C LEU A 131 -0.06 8.02 1.87
N ALA A 132 -0.38 8.00 3.15
CA ALA A 132 -1.69 8.38 3.67
C ALA A 132 -2.01 9.86 3.41
N GLN A 133 -1.05 10.76 3.57
CA GLN A 133 -1.15 12.18 3.23
C GLN A 133 -1.36 12.39 1.73
N SER A 134 -0.59 11.68 0.90
CA SER A 134 -0.76 11.71 -0.55
C SER A 134 -2.19 11.30 -0.91
N LEU A 135 -2.67 10.18 -0.39
CA LEU A 135 -4.04 9.69 -0.60
C LEU A 135 -5.10 10.66 -0.06
N GLY A 136 -4.81 11.38 1.02
CA GLY A 136 -5.68 12.42 1.57
C GLY A 136 -5.90 13.61 0.64
N SER A 137 -4.96 13.90 -0.27
CA SER A 137 -5.12 14.96 -1.29
C SER A 137 -5.93 14.51 -2.52
N LEU A 138 -6.12 13.21 -2.71
CA LEU A 138 -6.78 12.64 -3.89
C LEU A 138 -8.24 13.12 -4.08
N PRO A 139 -9.10 13.19 -3.03
CA PRO A 139 -10.46 13.69 -3.19
C PRO A 139 -10.52 15.13 -3.74
N GLU A 140 -9.61 16.00 -3.31
CA GLU A 140 -9.53 17.39 -3.73
C GLU A 140 -9.00 17.51 -5.16
N GLN A 141 -7.98 16.73 -5.50
CA GLN A 141 -7.45 16.64 -6.87
C GLN A 141 -8.54 16.22 -7.87
N LEU A 142 -9.37 15.24 -7.49
CA LEU A 142 -10.45 14.74 -8.33
C LEU A 142 -11.65 15.70 -8.40
N GLU A 143 -11.93 16.45 -7.33
CA GLU A 143 -13.01 17.44 -7.30
C GLU A 143 -12.74 18.60 -8.26
N HIS A 144 -11.51 19.12 -8.23
CA HIS A 144 -11.09 20.26 -9.04
C HIS A 144 -10.42 19.84 -10.36
N PHE A 145 -10.50 18.55 -10.71
CA PHE A 145 -9.86 18.01 -11.89
C PHE A 145 -10.29 18.76 -13.15
N SER A 146 -9.35 19.25 -13.95
CA SER A 146 -9.63 19.66 -15.33
C SER A 146 -8.50 19.21 -16.25
N ILE A 147 -8.86 18.57 -17.36
CA ILE A 147 -7.89 18.15 -18.37
C ILE A 147 -7.14 19.36 -18.98
N ARG A 148 -7.75 20.55 -18.98
CA ARG A 148 -7.13 21.78 -19.48
C ARG A 148 -5.95 22.25 -18.64
N GLU A 149 -5.97 21.93 -17.35
CA GLU A 149 -4.88 22.22 -16.42
C GLU A 149 -3.79 21.13 -16.41
N ALA A 150 -4.01 20.00 -17.11
CA ALA A 150 -3.06 18.90 -17.14
C ALA A 150 -1.79 19.25 -17.94
N LYS A 151 -0.62 19.11 -17.32
CA LYS A 151 0.67 19.48 -17.88
C LYS A 151 1.11 18.46 -18.94
N SER A 152 1.66 18.98 -20.04
CA SER A 152 2.36 18.20 -21.07
C SER A 152 3.82 18.62 -21.12
N PHE A 153 4.69 17.68 -21.50
CA PHE A 153 6.13 17.93 -21.59
C PHE A 153 6.46 19.03 -22.60
N CYS A 154 5.85 18.97 -23.79
CA CYS A 154 6.03 19.95 -24.85
C CYS A 154 5.72 21.38 -24.39
N CYS A 155 4.56 21.60 -23.75
CA CYS A 155 4.14 22.95 -23.34
C CYS A 155 4.96 23.47 -22.16
N SER A 156 5.45 22.57 -21.29
CA SER A 156 6.28 22.94 -20.13
C SER A 156 7.68 23.41 -20.52
N HIS A 157 8.12 23.09 -21.74
CA HIS A 157 9.39 23.52 -22.32
C HIS A 157 9.20 24.46 -23.52
N ASN A 158 8.07 25.18 -23.58
CA ASN A 158 7.76 26.12 -24.66
C ASN A 158 7.90 25.54 -26.07
N HIS A 159 7.55 24.25 -26.25
CA HIS A 159 7.67 23.51 -27.50
C HIS A 159 9.10 23.41 -28.04
N VAL A 160 10.11 23.42 -27.17
CA VAL A 160 11.51 23.19 -27.53
C VAL A 160 12.08 22.07 -26.67
N HIS A 161 12.72 21.09 -27.29
CA HIS A 161 13.35 19.99 -26.56
C HIS A 161 14.58 20.51 -25.79
N PRO A 162 14.70 20.25 -24.46
CA PRO A 162 15.75 20.86 -23.65
C PRO A 162 17.17 20.44 -24.07
N GLU A 163 17.35 19.20 -24.54
CA GLU A 163 18.67 18.68 -24.94
C GLU A 163 18.99 18.93 -26.42
N THR A 164 18.12 18.53 -27.35
CA THR A 164 18.36 18.66 -28.80
C THR A 164 18.11 20.07 -29.35
N GLN A 165 17.39 20.93 -28.62
CA GLN A 165 16.95 22.27 -29.05
C GLN A 165 16.00 22.25 -30.26
N GLU A 166 15.47 21.09 -30.63
CA GLU A 166 14.52 20.96 -31.74
C GLU A 166 13.10 21.38 -31.32
N HIS A 167 12.31 21.86 -32.28
CA HIS A 167 10.93 22.23 -32.04
C HIS A 167 10.04 20.99 -31.88
N LEU A 168 9.29 20.93 -30.78
CA LEU A 168 8.41 19.82 -30.45
C LEU A 168 6.98 20.08 -30.92
N PRO A 169 6.31 19.10 -31.58
CA PRO A 169 4.88 19.20 -31.84
C PRO A 169 4.10 19.31 -30.52
N CYS A 170 2.91 19.93 -30.59
CA CYS A 170 2.09 20.14 -29.42
C CYS A 170 1.21 18.91 -29.14
N ASP A 171 1.68 18.01 -28.27
CA ASP A 171 0.90 16.86 -27.78
C ASP A 171 -0.48 17.28 -27.27
N ARG A 172 -0.58 18.44 -26.62
CA ARG A 172 -1.85 18.94 -26.07
C ARG A 172 -2.88 19.21 -27.13
N ARG A 173 -2.47 19.86 -28.22
CA ARG A 173 -3.36 20.14 -29.34
C ARG A 173 -3.84 18.84 -29.98
N LEU A 174 -2.92 17.91 -30.24
CA LEU A 174 -3.23 16.59 -30.81
C LEU A 174 -4.25 15.83 -29.96
N ILE A 175 -4.04 15.77 -28.64
CA ILE A 175 -4.93 15.09 -27.70
C ILE A 175 -6.30 15.77 -27.65
N PHE A 176 -6.37 17.11 -27.62
CA PHE A 176 -7.65 17.81 -27.57
C PHE A 176 -8.44 17.65 -28.86
N ASP A 177 -7.78 17.78 -30.02
CA ASP A 177 -8.39 17.55 -31.33
C ASP A 177 -8.96 16.12 -31.41
N MET A 178 -8.24 15.13 -30.87
CA MET A 178 -8.71 13.74 -30.81
C MET A 178 -9.92 13.57 -29.88
N LEU A 179 -9.91 14.17 -28.69
CA LEU A 179 -11.04 14.12 -27.74
C LEU A 179 -12.30 14.79 -28.30
N GLU A 180 -12.14 15.91 -29.02
CA GLU A 180 -13.23 16.56 -29.75
C GLU A 180 -13.81 15.67 -30.85
N GLN A 181 -12.95 14.99 -31.63
CA GLN A 181 -13.41 14.02 -32.64
C GLN A 181 -14.21 12.87 -32.01
N TRP A 182 -13.82 12.38 -30.83
CA TRP A 182 -14.54 11.29 -30.17
C TRP A 182 -15.93 11.66 -29.67
N GLN A 183 -16.16 12.94 -29.32
CA GLN A 183 -17.47 13.41 -28.83
C GLN A 183 -18.60 13.19 -29.84
N TYR A 184 -18.26 13.16 -31.14
CA TYR A 184 -19.20 12.82 -32.20
C TYR A 184 -19.83 11.43 -32.01
N HIS A 185 -19.09 10.47 -31.43
CA HIS A 185 -19.55 9.09 -31.25
C HIS A 185 -20.30 8.82 -29.92
N PHE A 186 -20.07 9.61 -28.87
CA PHE A 186 -20.68 9.39 -27.55
C PHE A 186 -22.14 9.88 -27.44
N SER A 187 -22.63 10.70 -28.37
CA SER A 187 -23.83 11.52 -28.13
C SER A 187 -24.97 11.33 -29.14
N ASN A 188 -25.83 10.34 -28.88
CA ASN A 188 -27.26 10.46 -29.21
C ASN A 188 -28.01 11.39 -28.22
N ASN A 189 -27.42 11.74 -27.07
CA ASN A 189 -27.98 12.67 -26.09
C ASN A 189 -27.21 14.01 -26.10
N ARG A 190 -27.50 14.81 -27.12
CA ARG A 190 -26.70 15.96 -27.58
C ARG A 190 -26.86 17.27 -26.79
N ARG A 191 -27.29 17.28 -25.52
CA ARG A 191 -27.79 18.53 -24.87
C ARG A 191 -27.15 19.01 -23.56
N ALA A 192 -26.18 18.31 -22.96
CA ALA A 192 -25.74 18.67 -21.61
C ALA A 192 -24.37 19.39 -21.49
N TYR A 193 -23.47 19.32 -22.46
CA TYR A 193 -22.09 19.83 -22.31
C TYR A 193 -21.67 20.74 -23.47
N ALA A 194 -20.95 21.82 -23.16
CA ALA A 194 -20.44 22.79 -24.12
C ALA A 194 -19.25 22.26 -24.95
N SER A 195 -18.43 21.36 -24.39
CA SER A 195 -17.31 20.72 -25.09
C SER A 195 -17.05 19.28 -24.64
N SER A 196 -16.30 18.51 -25.43
CA SER A 196 -15.86 17.13 -25.15
C SER A 196 -15.08 17.05 -23.85
N LEU A 197 -14.20 18.03 -23.66
CA LEU A 197 -13.35 18.20 -22.50
C LEU A 197 -14.19 18.43 -21.23
N ASP A 198 -15.28 19.20 -21.30
CA ASP A 198 -16.16 19.41 -20.14
C ASP A 198 -16.92 18.13 -19.78
N SER A 199 -17.31 17.35 -20.79
CA SER A 199 -17.92 16.05 -20.57
C SER A 199 -16.94 15.10 -19.89
N PHE A 200 -15.68 15.08 -20.30
CA PHE A 200 -14.64 14.28 -19.65
C PHE A 200 -14.35 14.74 -18.22
N ASP A 201 -14.17 16.04 -18.00
CA ASP A 201 -13.98 16.62 -16.66
C ASP A 201 -15.17 16.25 -15.74
N PHE A 202 -16.39 16.33 -16.24
CA PHE A 202 -17.59 15.89 -15.53
C PHE A 202 -17.55 14.39 -15.20
N HIS A 203 -17.17 13.53 -16.15
CA HIS A 203 -17.07 12.08 -15.91
C HIS A 203 -16.04 11.77 -14.82
N VAL A 204 -14.89 12.45 -14.82
CA VAL A 204 -13.87 12.28 -13.78
C VAL A 204 -14.41 12.71 -12.41
N ARG A 205 -15.00 13.90 -12.31
CA ARG A 205 -15.51 14.45 -11.05
C ARG A 205 -16.71 13.68 -10.49
N GLN A 206 -17.63 13.25 -11.35
CA GLN A 206 -18.93 12.71 -10.92
C GLN A 206 -19.00 11.19 -10.90
N LYS A 207 -18.28 10.50 -11.80
CA LYS A 207 -18.31 9.03 -11.88
C LYS A 207 -17.02 8.41 -11.35
N LEU A 208 -15.87 8.87 -11.85
CA LEU A 208 -14.58 8.28 -11.46
C LEU A 208 -14.23 8.58 -10.01
N LYS A 209 -14.41 9.82 -9.53
CA LYS A 209 -14.12 10.21 -8.15
C LYS A 209 -14.77 9.30 -7.10
N PRO A 210 -16.11 9.13 -7.06
CA PRO A 210 -16.73 8.27 -6.04
C PRO A 210 -16.33 6.81 -6.18
N TRP A 211 -16.03 6.35 -7.41
CA TRP A 211 -15.51 5.00 -7.64
C TRP A 211 -14.09 4.85 -7.09
N ILE A 212 -13.17 5.78 -7.40
CA ILE A 212 -11.79 5.80 -6.91
C ILE A 212 -11.76 5.87 -5.39
N LEU A 213 -12.54 6.77 -4.78
CA LEU A 213 -12.56 6.93 -3.33
C LEU A 213 -13.17 5.72 -2.62
N ARG A 214 -13.98 4.90 -3.31
CA ARG A 214 -14.48 3.63 -2.76
C ARG A 214 -13.45 2.51 -2.84
N ASN A 215 -12.65 2.47 -3.91
CA ASN A 215 -11.72 1.37 -4.19
C ASN A 215 -10.29 1.63 -3.66
N ILE A 216 -9.86 2.89 -3.53
CA ILE A 216 -8.54 3.29 -2.97
C ILE A 216 -8.68 3.89 -1.56
N GLY A 217 -9.87 4.41 -1.20
CA GLY A 217 -10.06 5.20 0.02
C GLY A 217 -9.95 4.43 1.34
N GLY A 218 -9.66 3.13 1.30
CA GLY A 218 -8.95 2.45 2.36
C GLY A 218 -7.54 2.19 1.86
N ALA A 219 -6.50 2.53 2.62
CA ALA A 219 -5.14 2.02 2.40
C ALA A 219 -5.09 0.49 2.64
N GLU A 220 -6.01 -0.25 2.02
CA GLU A 220 -6.15 -1.69 2.09
C GLU A 220 -5.08 -2.25 1.17
N VAL A 221 -3.89 -2.39 1.77
CA VAL A 221 -2.85 -3.24 1.21
C VAL A 221 -3.49 -4.61 0.96
N PRO A 222 -3.38 -5.16 -0.26
CA PRO A 222 -3.95 -6.46 -0.56
C PRO A 222 -3.54 -7.46 0.52
N PHE A 223 -4.53 -8.10 1.15
CA PHE A 223 -4.27 -8.98 2.30
C PHE A 223 -3.29 -10.10 1.94
N SER A 224 -3.32 -10.58 0.69
CA SER A 224 -2.36 -11.55 0.17
C SER A 224 -0.92 -11.04 0.20
N LEU A 225 -0.70 -9.77 -0.12
CA LEU A 225 0.62 -9.14 -0.14
C LEU A 225 1.11 -8.88 1.29
N LEU A 226 0.21 -8.45 2.17
CA LEU A 226 0.47 -8.37 3.60
C LEU A 226 0.83 -9.75 4.20
N LEU A 227 0.07 -10.78 3.88
CA LEU A 227 0.32 -12.14 4.33
C LEU A 227 1.64 -12.69 3.76
N ALA A 228 1.92 -12.46 2.47
CA ALA A 228 3.16 -12.89 1.85
C ALA A 228 4.38 -12.22 2.49
N THR A 229 4.31 -10.92 2.74
CA THR A 229 5.42 -10.17 3.34
C THR A 229 5.63 -10.47 4.82
N THR A 230 4.58 -10.84 5.55
CA THR A 230 4.67 -11.05 7.00
C THR A 230 4.73 -12.51 7.42
N CYS A 231 4.02 -13.43 6.77
CA CYS A 231 3.95 -14.83 7.16
C CYS A 231 5.03 -15.70 6.52
N VAL A 232 5.48 -15.39 5.29
CA VAL A 232 6.59 -16.15 4.66
C VAL A 232 7.86 -16.14 5.51
N PRO A 233 8.28 -15.03 6.13
CA PRO A 233 9.45 -15.01 7.02
C PRO A 233 9.32 -15.97 8.20
N PHE A 234 8.20 -15.93 8.92
CA PHE A 234 7.96 -16.84 10.03
C PHE A 234 7.84 -18.29 9.56
N LEU A 235 7.23 -18.54 8.40
CA LEU A 235 7.20 -19.86 7.82
C LEU A 235 8.63 -20.35 7.52
N CYS A 236 9.47 -19.55 6.88
CA CYS A 236 10.87 -19.90 6.64
C CYS A 236 11.63 -20.17 7.96
N TRP A 237 11.40 -19.35 8.99
CA TRP A 237 12.00 -19.56 10.30
C TRP A 237 11.53 -20.88 10.94
N THR A 238 10.23 -21.15 10.97
CA THR A 238 9.70 -22.43 11.48
C THR A 238 10.27 -23.64 10.76
N LEU A 239 10.34 -23.57 9.43
CA LEU A 239 10.94 -24.62 8.60
C LEU A 239 12.42 -24.82 8.97
N SER A 240 13.17 -23.74 9.23
CA SER A 240 14.57 -23.81 9.67
C SER A 240 14.74 -24.46 11.05
N CYS A 241 13.74 -24.37 11.91
CA CYS A 241 13.75 -24.98 13.24
C CYS A 241 13.36 -26.46 13.24
N ILE A 242 12.77 -26.99 12.16
CA ILE A 242 12.31 -28.40 12.07
C ILE A 242 13.38 -29.40 12.55
N PRO A 243 14.66 -29.34 12.12
CA PRO A 243 15.66 -30.32 12.56
C PRO A 243 15.92 -30.30 14.07
N ALA A 244 15.81 -29.13 14.72
CA ALA A 244 15.93 -29.02 16.17
C ALA A 244 14.66 -29.52 16.86
N VAL A 245 13.49 -29.20 16.31
CA VAL A 245 12.17 -29.65 16.78
C VAL A 245 12.05 -31.17 16.75
N LEU A 246 12.54 -31.83 15.69
CA LEU A 246 12.52 -33.29 15.54
C LEU A 246 13.37 -34.02 16.59
N LYS A 247 14.32 -33.33 17.23
CA LYS A 247 15.10 -33.87 18.35
C LYS A 247 14.40 -33.71 19.70
N LEU A 248 13.33 -32.91 19.76
CA LEU A 248 12.52 -32.73 20.96
C LEU A 248 11.46 -33.84 21.07
N GLY A 249 10.99 -34.12 22.30
CA GLY A 249 9.84 -34.99 22.50
C GLY A 249 8.57 -34.43 21.83
N GLY A 250 7.56 -35.28 21.62
CA GLY A 250 6.34 -34.91 20.88
C GLY A 250 5.60 -33.69 21.44
N LEU A 251 5.51 -33.55 22.77
CA LEU A 251 4.80 -32.43 23.40
C LEU A 251 5.58 -31.09 23.29
N PRO A 252 6.90 -31.01 23.59
CA PRO A 252 7.67 -29.80 23.31
C PRO A 252 7.70 -29.40 21.84
N ALA A 253 7.81 -30.36 20.92
CA ALA A 253 7.79 -30.11 19.49
C ALA A 253 6.45 -29.50 19.03
N PHE A 254 5.32 -30.05 19.52
CA PHE A 254 4.00 -29.52 19.26
C PHE A 254 3.83 -28.08 19.77
N ARG A 255 4.31 -27.78 20.98
CA ARG A 255 4.20 -26.43 21.58
C ARG A 255 4.98 -25.39 20.78
N LEU A 256 6.21 -25.70 20.40
CA LEU A 256 7.05 -24.80 19.61
C LEU A 256 6.44 -24.54 18.23
N GLY A 257 5.87 -25.57 17.60
CA GLY A 257 5.13 -25.42 16.33
C GLY A 257 3.86 -24.58 16.47
N LEU A 258 3.06 -24.81 17.52
CA LEU A 258 1.85 -24.04 17.80
C LEU A 258 2.17 -22.57 18.09
N GLU A 259 3.19 -22.31 18.90
CA GLU A 259 3.67 -20.96 19.20
C GLU A 259 4.02 -20.23 17.91
N ALA A 260 4.88 -20.81 17.09
CA ALA A 260 5.32 -20.17 15.88
C ALA A 260 4.20 -19.97 14.85
N ALA A 261 3.25 -20.90 14.75
CA ALA A 261 2.05 -20.74 13.93
C ALA A 261 1.18 -19.57 14.42
N LEU A 262 0.96 -19.46 15.74
CA LEU A 262 0.21 -18.33 16.32
C LEU A 262 0.93 -17.01 16.07
N CYS A 263 2.24 -16.95 16.23
CA CYS A 263 3.02 -15.75 15.94
C CYS A 263 2.87 -15.32 14.47
N SER A 264 2.93 -16.28 13.55
CA SER A 264 2.80 -16.05 12.11
C SER A 264 1.42 -15.53 11.71
N ILE A 265 0.36 -16.15 12.24
CA ILE A 265 -1.03 -15.91 11.80
C ILE A 265 -1.67 -14.75 12.57
N VAL A 266 -1.33 -14.59 13.86
CA VAL A 266 -1.94 -13.60 14.76
C VAL A 266 -1.17 -12.28 14.70
N LEU A 267 0.14 -12.29 14.93
CA LEU A 267 0.94 -11.06 15.04
C LEU A 267 1.38 -10.55 13.68
N GLY A 268 1.75 -11.46 12.77
CA GLY A 268 2.17 -11.16 11.40
C GLY A 268 1.30 -10.09 10.71
N PRO A 269 0.01 -10.35 10.45
CA PRO A 269 -0.85 -9.41 9.74
C PRO A 269 -1.35 -8.24 10.61
N CYS A 270 -1.40 -8.39 11.94
CA CYS A 270 -1.83 -7.33 12.85
C CYS A 270 -0.84 -6.16 12.88
N VAL A 271 0.47 -6.44 12.84
CA VAL A 271 1.51 -5.40 12.92
C VAL A 271 1.40 -4.39 11.78
N PRO A 272 1.39 -4.78 10.49
CA PRO A 272 1.30 -3.80 9.43
C PRO A 272 -0.06 -3.14 9.33
N LYS A 273 -1.15 -3.87 9.60
CA LYS A 273 -2.49 -3.26 9.64
C LYS A 273 -2.51 -2.12 10.64
N PHE A 274 -1.94 -2.36 11.82
CA PHE A 274 -1.86 -1.35 12.85
C PHE A 274 -0.94 -0.17 12.46
N ILE A 275 0.22 -0.43 11.85
CA ILE A 275 1.09 0.61 11.29
C ILE A 275 0.31 1.51 10.32
N LEU A 276 -0.46 0.91 9.41
CA LEU A 276 -1.28 1.63 8.44
C LEU A 276 -2.40 2.44 9.11
N GLU A 277 -3.07 1.89 10.13
CA GLU A 277 -4.10 2.60 10.90
C GLU A 277 -3.52 3.79 11.68
N ILE A 278 -2.35 3.66 12.30
CA ILE A 278 -1.65 4.78 12.93
C ILE A 278 -1.35 5.85 11.90
N SER A 279 -0.77 5.46 10.77
CA SER A 279 -0.36 6.39 9.72
C SER A 279 -1.55 7.15 9.15
N ALA A 280 -2.70 6.50 9.00
CA ALA A 280 -3.95 7.13 8.59
C ALA A 280 -4.49 8.09 9.66
N ALA A 281 -4.43 7.73 10.94
CA ALA A 281 -4.94 8.55 12.04
C ALA A 281 -4.15 9.84 12.31
N GLY A 282 -3.00 10.04 11.65
CA GLY A 282 -2.22 11.29 11.70
C GLY A 282 -2.48 12.24 10.54
N VAL A 283 -3.28 11.85 9.54
CA VAL A 283 -3.48 12.65 8.31
C VAL A 283 -4.25 13.95 8.57
N ASP A 284 -5.15 13.97 9.56
CA ASP A 284 -5.94 15.16 9.89
C ASP A 284 -5.17 16.23 10.67
N CYS A 285 -3.94 15.93 11.12
CA CYS A 285 -3.09 16.90 11.81
C CYS A 285 -2.55 17.91 10.79
N LYS A 286 -3.19 19.07 10.70
CA LYS A 286 -2.81 20.20 9.82
C LYS A 286 -1.41 20.78 10.06
N ASP A 287 -0.70 20.35 11.11
CA ASP A 287 0.59 20.89 11.50
C ASP A 287 1.70 19.84 11.35
N PRO A 288 2.40 19.78 10.20
CA PRO A 288 3.35 18.72 9.85
C PRO A 288 4.68 18.76 10.63
N GLY A 289 4.75 19.53 11.72
CA GLY A 289 5.95 19.74 12.51
C GLY A 289 6.23 18.68 13.58
N ARG A 290 6.76 19.13 14.73
CA ARG A 290 7.22 18.26 15.84
C ARG A 290 6.13 17.41 16.49
N GLY A 291 4.86 17.84 16.42
CA GLY A 291 3.73 17.08 16.96
C GLY A 291 3.56 15.71 16.29
N ASP A 292 3.90 15.62 15.00
CA ASP A 292 3.70 14.42 14.21
C ASP A 292 4.67 13.30 14.60
N LEU A 293 5.95 13.63 14.81
CA LEU A 293 6.94 12.65 15.28
C LEU A 293 6.61 12.15 16.68
N LEU A 294 6.26 13.05 17.61
CA LEU A 294 5.90 12.66 18.97
C LEU A 294 4.67 11.75 18.99
N PHE A 295 3.65 12.06 18.20
CA PHE A 295 2.46 11.21 18.06
C PHE A 295 2.78 9.85 17.46
N THR A 296 3.68 9.80 16.46
CA THR A 296 4.21 8.57 15.87
C THR A 296 4.87 7.70 16.94
N VAL A 297 5.77 8.30 17.72
CA VAL A 297 6.53 7.61 18.76
C VAL A 297 5.57 7.10 19.83
N LEU A 298 4.67 7.95 20.35
CA LEU A 298 3.69 7.57 21.38
C LEU A 298 2.83 6.38 20.94
N LYS A 299 2.28 6.42 19.73
CA LYS A 299 1.42 5.33 19.22
C LYS A 299 2.22 4.06 18.91
N SER A 300 3.43 4.20 18.36
CA SER A 300 4.33 3.06 18.12
C SER A 300 4.74 2.41 19.45
N THR A 301 5.03 3.21 20.48
CA THR A 301 5.33 2.71 21.83
C THR A 301 4.13 2.01 22.44
N ALA A 302 2.93 2.61 22.39
CA ALA A 302 1.71 1.97 22.90
C ALA A 302 1.44 0.61 22.22
N PHE A 303 1.75 0.52 20.93
CA PHE A 303 1.66 -0.73 20.18
C PHE A 303 2.69 -1.76 20.57
N VAL A 304 3.95 -1.36 20.75
CA VAL A 304 4.99 -2.26 21.24
C VAL A 304 4.59 -2.81 22.59
N VAL A 305 4.05 -1.98 23.48
CA VAL A 305 3.52 -2.43 24.78
C VAL A 305 2.39 -3.43 24.59
N LEU A 306 1.39 -3.12 23.76
CA LEU A 306 0.25 -4.01 23.52
C LEU A 306 0.68 -5.35 22.91
N THR A 307 1.55 -5.33 21.90
CA THR A 307 2.09 -6.54 21.26
C THR A 307 2.98 -7.34 22.20
N SER A 308 3.76 -6.69 23.06
CA SER A 308 4.54 -7.36 24.10
C SER A 308 3.65 -8.02 25.15
N LEU A 309 2.53 -7.39 25.51
CA LEU A 309 1.54 -7.97 26.42
C LEU A 309 0.80 -9.16 25.78
N LEU A 310 0.44 -9.04 24.50
CA LEU A 310 -0.13 -10.14 23.71
C LEU A 310 0.86 -11.29 23.55
N TRP A 311 2.14 -10.98 23.33
CA TRP A 311 3.19 -11.98 23.29
C TRP A 311 3.34 -12.69 24.64
N ALA A 312 3.44 -11.93 25.73
CA ALA A 312 3.55 -12.49 27.07
C ALA A 312 2.34 -13.40 27.39
N SER A 313 1.14 -13.04 26.95
CA SER A 313 -0.05 -13.89 27.14
C SER A 313 -0.07 -15.14 26.27
N ILE A 314 0.64 -15.17 25.13
CA ILE A 314 0.90 -16.39 24.33
C ILE A 314 1.95 -17.27 25.03
N HIS A 315 3.05 -16.66 25.47
CA HIS A 315 4.24 -17.38 25.91
C HIS A 315 4.09 -17.95 27.34
N LEU A 316 3.45 -17.21 28.25
CA LEU A 316 3.31 -17.61 29.66
C LEU A 316 2.52 -18.92 29.84
N PRO A 317 1.40 -19.16 29.11
CA PRO A 317 0.71 -20.45 29.16
C PRO A 317 1.53 -21.58 28.56
N LEU A 318 2.32 -21.32 27.50
CA LEU A 318 3.11 -22.35 26.79
C LEU A 318 4.26 -22.90 27.64
N THR A 319 4.80 -22.08 28.53
CA THR A 319 5.85 -22.50 29.48
C THR A 319 5.30 -23.30 30.67
N MET A 320 3.99 -23.26 30.94
CA MET A 320 3.37 -24.06 32.00
C MET A 320 2.93 -25.44 31.47
N PRO A 321 3.54 -26.56 31.93
CA PRO A 321 3.26 -27.89 31.40
C PRO A 321 1.84 -28.40 31.64
N GLU A 322 1.18 -27.98 32.71
CA GLU A 322 -0.05 -28.62 33.21
C GLU A 322 -1.36 -28.09 32.61
N HIS A 323 -1.32 -27.10 31.72
CA HIS A 323 -2.53 -26.35 31.30
C HIS A 323 -2.70 -26.23 29.79
N VAL A 324 -2.66 -27.36 29.07
CA VAL A 324 -2.90 -27.42 27.61
C VAL A 324 -4.25 -26.81 27.21
N GLY A 325 -5.31 -27.02 28.01
CA GLY A 325 -6.63 -26.43 27.74
C GLY A 325 -6.62 -24.91 27.73
N TRP A 326 -5.85 -24.28 28.63
CA TRP A 326 -5.69 -22.82 28.66
C TRP A 326 -4.89 -22.33 27.45
N GLN A 327 -3.85 -23.05 27.03
CA GLN A 327 -3.09 -22.71 25.83
C GLN A 327 -3.99 -22.65 24.58
N LEU A 328 -4.85 -23.66 24.40
CA LEU A 328 -5.79 -23.72 23.27
C LEU A 328 -6.86 -22.61 23.35
N ALA A 329 -7.39 -22.33 24.54
CA ALA A 329 -8.37 -21.26 24.74
C ALA A 329 -7.78 -19.87 24.46
N SER A 330 -6.58 -19.58 24.96
CA SER A 330 -5.86 -18.32 24.71
C SER A 330 -5.53 -18.15 23.22
N ALA A 331 -5.04 -19.21 22.58
CA ALA A 331 -4.77 -19.23 21.14
C ALA A 331 -6.04 -18.91 20.32
N ALA A 332 -7.16 -19.56 20.63
CA ALA A 332 -8.44 -19.32 19.96
C ALA A 332 -8.94 -17.88 20.17
N GLY A 333 -8.83 -17.36 21.40
CA GLY A 333 -9.19 -15.97 21.72
C GLY A 333 -8.35 -14.95 20.94
N LEU A 334 -7.05 -15.19 20.80
CA LEU A 334 -6.14 -14.33 20.04
C LEU A 334 -6.42 -14.37 18.53
N VAL A 335 -6.68 -15.55 17.97
CA VAL A 335 -7.09 -15.67 16.57
C VAL A 335 -8.41 -14.93 16.35
N ALA A 336 -9.38 -15.07 17.24
CA ALA A 336 -10.65 -14.34 17.16
C ALA A 336 -10.44 -12.82 17.24
N LEU A 337 -9.57 -12.34 18.12
CA LEU A 337 -9.20 -10.93 18.24
C LEU A 337 -8.51 -10.42 16.96
N THR A 338 -7.57 -11.18 16.41
CA THR A 338 -6.92 -10.84 15.13
C THR A 338 -7.94 -10.77 14.00
N ILE A 339 -8.85 -11.74 13.90
CA ILE A 339 -9.93 -11.69 12.91
C ILE A 339 -10.79 -10.44 13.11
N ALA A 340 -11.12 -10.07 14.35
CA ALA A 340 -11.89 -8.87 14.64
C ALA A 340 -11.12 -7.58 14.25
N ILE A 341 -9.82 -7.50 14.56
CA ILE A 341 -8.95 -6.39 14.15
C ILE A 341 -8.89 -6.32 12.64
N LEU A 342 -8.59 -7.44 11.95
CA LEU A 342 -8.47 -7.50 10.49
C LEU A 342 -9.80 -7.20 9.76
N ARG A 343 -10.95 -7.56 10.33
CA ARG A 343 -12.28 -7.25 9.79
C ARG A 343 -12.70 -5.80 10.00
N ARG A 344 -12.09 -5.07 10.94
CA ARG A 344 -12.38 -3.65 11.12
C ARG A 344 -12.04 -2.93 9.81
N PRO A 345 -12.99 -2.25 9.15
CA PRO A 345 -12.65 -1.48 7.96
C PRO A 345 -11.59 -0.46 8.37
N SER A 346 -10.47 -0.44 7.64
CA SER A 346 -9.44 0.59 7.81
C SER A 346 -10.14 1.94 7.75
N CYS A 347 -9.78 2.89 8.63
CA CYS A 347 -10.42 4.20 8.71
C CYS A 347 -10.69 4.75 7.31
N ARG A 348 -11.97 4.74 6.92
CA ARG A 348 -12.38 5.38 5.67
C ARG A 348 -12.08 6.85 5.85
N PHE A 349 -11.47 7.46 4.84
CA PHE A 349 -11.41 8.92 4.78
C PHE A 349 -12.80 9.48 5.13
N PRO A 350 -12.88 10.53 5.96
CA PRO A 350 -14.15 11.12 6.32
C PRO A 350 -14.94 11.35 5.03
N ARG A 351 -16.15 10.78 4.96
CA ARG A 351 -17.05 11.03 3.83
C ARG A 351 -17.36 12.51 3.86
N THR A 352 -16.70 13.28 2.98
CA THR A 352 -16.97 14.69 2.73
C THR A 352 -18.38 14.87 2.19
#